data_AF-A0A0G0MUS0-F1
#
_entry.id   AF-A0A0G0MUS0-F1
#
_cell.length_a   1.000
_cell.length_b   1.000
_cell.length_c   1.000
_cell.angle_alpha   90.00
_cell.angle_beta   90.00
_cell.angle_gamma   90.00
#
_symmetry.space_group_name_H-M   'P 1'
#
loop_
_entity.id
_entity.type
_entity.pdbx_description
1 polymer ?
#
loop_
_entity_poly.entity_id
_entity_poly.type
_entity_poly.pdbx_seq_one_letter_code
_entity_poly.pdbx_strand_id
1 'polypeptide(L)'
;MYDLFVFDHREFSLIDNRRVFLSDVAFTVAADLAAKALNPSLLKSIDSSSSMEDHVRVADQWLEQILKLQIEEFASLEQCLVEAILLNKATLSLTNLGGIGTFCASLGAMIQQRLTLVFSVVDKNQWSRIQKMYKLHGVDGNQWKRHIAGADAAAYVLMTLANRENARIFLPSILEDVKDGIDLFWLERPFRIAVSVKCVRGSEIQAWHVTQELTQTAQADMNRLLRGLCQMTQDVEMEPVVVHVGNVNGGPLLRGNFNENWPQELLAQMHHQRRRGLLSLVEN
;
A
#
# COMPACT_ATOMS: atom_id res chain seq x y z
N MET A 1 14.58 11.99 -23.99
CA MET A 1 15.04 11.19 -22.84
C MET A 1 13.81 10.47 -22.30
N TYR A 2 13.86 9.14 -22.20
CA TYR A 2 12.76 8.35 -21.65
C TYR A 2 12.70 8.54 -20.14
N ASP A 3 11.50 8.68 -19.58
CA ASP A 3 11.30 8.82 -18.14
C ASP A 3 11.38 7.44 -17.50
N LEU A 4 12.58 7.04 -17.05
CA LEU A 4 12.84 5.70 -16.45
C LEU A 4 11.85 5.37 -15.33
N PHE A 5 11.46 6.38 -14.54
CA PHE A 5 10.45 6.24 -13.50
C PHE A 5 9.14 5.62 -14.02
N VAL A 6 8.66 6.04 -15.19
CA VAL A 6 7.41 5.53 -15.79
C VAL A 6 7.58 4.11 -16.33
N PHE A 7 8.80 3.69 -16.67
CA PHE A 7 9.08 2.33 -17.10
C PHE A 7 9.18 1.37 -15.92
N ASP A 8 9.76 1.82 -14.81
CA ASP A 8 10.05 0.98 -13.66
C ASP A 8 8.82 0.77 -12.74
N HIS A 9 7.80 1.64 -12.85
CA HIS A 9 6.63 1.60 -11.99
C HIS A 9 5.35 1.24 -12.74
N ARG A 10 4.53 0.39 -12.10
CA ARG A 10 3.20 0.05 -12.60
C ARG A 10 2.23 1.20 -12.34
N GLU A 11 1.74 1.81 -13.41
CA GLU A 11 0.65 2.78 -13.33
C GLU A 11 -0.64 2.09 -12.88
N PHE A 12 -1.29 2.68 -11.88
CA PHE A 12 -2.63 2.33 -11.45
C PHE A 12 -3.64 3.24 -12.16
N SER A 13 -4.62 2.62 -12.81
CA SER A 13 -5.72 3.32 -13.46
C SER A 13 -7.05 2.70 -13.04
N LEU A 14 -8.03 3.54 -12.70
CA LEU A 14 -9.41 3.11 -12.52
C LEU A 14 -10.02 2.95 -13.92
N ILE A 15 -9.99 1.71 -14.43
CA ILE A 15 -10.39 1.38 -15.81
C ILE A 15 -11.89 1.70 -16.06
N ASP A 16 -12.71 1.71 -15.01
CA ASP A 16 -14.12 2.06 -15.10
C ASP A 16 -14.61 2.48 -13.71
N ASN A 17 -15.55 3.43 -13.61
CA ASN A 17 -16.19 3.79 -12.33
C ASN A 17 -17.08 2.66 -11.77
N ARG A 18 -17.12 1.52 -12.46
CA ARG A 18 -17.87 0.33 -12.09
C ARG A 18 -17.13 -0.44 -11.01
N ARG A 19 -17.83 -0.69 -9.91
CA ARG A 19 -17.33 -1.53 -8.82
C ARG A 19 -17.38 -3.00 -9.21
N VAL A 20 -16.31 -3.72 -8.92
CA VAL A 20 -16.21 -5.17 -9.14
C VAL A 20 -16.73 -5.91 -7.92
N PHE A 21 -17.44 -7.02 -8.14
CA PHE A 21 -17.82 -7.95 -7.09
C PHE A 21 -16.89 -9.17 -7.17
N LEU A 22 -16.24 -9.52 -6.06
CA LEU A 22 -15.52 -10.78 -5.93
C LEU A 22 -16.52 -11.93 -5.82
N SER A 23 -16.24 -13.06 -6.49
CA SER A 23 -17.09 -14.24 -6.44
C SER A 23 -17.08 -14.91 -5.06
N ASP A 24 -18.15 -15.64 -4.75
CA ASP A 24 -18.19 -16.50 -3.56
C ASP A 24 -17.15 -17.61 -3.59
N VAL A 25 -16.74 -18.04 -4.79
CA VAL A 25 -15.69 -19.05 -5.00
C VAL A 25 -14.37 -18.53 -4.45
N ALA A 26 -13.98 -17.29 -4.76
CA ALA A 26 -12.75 -16.68 -4.25
C ALA A 26 -12.71 -16.67 -2.71
N PHE A 27 -13.83 -16.31 -2.05
CA PHE A 27 -13.90 -16.34 -0.59
C PHE A 27 -13.86 -17.75 -0.01
N THR A 28 -14.47 -18.72 -0.68
CA THR A 28 -14.48 -20.13 -0.26
C THR A 28 -13.07 -20.71 -0.35
N VAL A 29 -12.39 -20.53 -1.48
CA VAL A 29 -11.01 -21.00 -1.68
C VAL A 29 -10.06 -20.32 -0.69
N ALA A 30 -10.22 -19.01 -0.46
CA ALA A 30 -9.43 -18.31 0.53
C ALA A 30 -9.65 -18.88 1.95
N ALA A 31 -10.88 -19.20 2.34
CA ALA A 31 -11.18 -19.84 3.62
C ALA A 31 -10.59 -21.27 3.73
N ASP A 32 -10.66 -22.05 2.66
CA ASP A 32 -10.09 -23.39 2.61
C ASP A 32 -8.57 -23.36 2.72
N LEU A 33 -7.91 -22.47 1.98
CA LEU A 33 -6.46 -22.27 2.06
C LEU A 33 -6.03 -21.75 3.43
N ALA A 34 -6.81 -20.85 4.04
CA ALA A 34 -6.61 -20.42 5.43
C ALA A 34 -6.59 -21.61 6.40
N ALA A 35 -7.49 -22.57 6.25
CA ALA A 35 -7.58 -23.74 7.12
C ALA A 35 -6.53 -24.83 6.83
N LYS A 36 -6.06 -24.95 5.58
CA LYS A 36 -5.09 -25.98 5.19
C LYS A 36 -3.72 -25.82 5.87
N ALA A 37 -3.10 -26.93 6.24
CA ALA A 37 -1.71 -26.95 6.70
C ALA A 37 -0.77 -26.84 5.49
N LEU A 38 -0.43 -25.61 5.12
CA LEU A 38 0.52 -25.32 4.06
C LEU A 38 1.91 -25.12 4.68
N ASN A 39 2.91 -25.84 4.18
CA ASN A 39 4.29 -25.68 4.62
C ASN A 39 5.05 -24.84 3.58
N PRO A 40 5.45 -23.61 3.92
CA PRO A 40 6.26 -22.79 3.05
C PRO A 40 7.73 -23.25 3.06
N SER A 41 8.01 -24.45 2.55
CA SER A 41 9.36 -25.05 2.57
C SER A 41 10.40 -24.19 1.85
N LEU A 42 10.02 -23.55 0.75
CA LEU A 42 10.86 -22.57 0.04
C LEU A 42 11.18 -21.33 0.88
N LEU A 43 10.29 -20.92 1.77
CA LEU A 43 10.56 -19.75 2.62
C LEU A 43 11.58 -20.08 3.72
N LYS A 44 11.83 -21.38 3.99
CA LYS A 44 12.85 -21.83 4.96
C LYS A 44 14.27 -21.84 4.38
N SER A 45 14.44 -21.73 3.06
CA SER A 45 15.77 -21.69 2.44
C SER A 45 16.38 -20.29 2.38
N ILE A 46 15.65 -19.27 2.82
CA ILE A 46 16.16 -17.90 2.92
C ILE A 46 16.96 -17.73 4.22
N ASP A 47 18.17 -17.19 4.09
CA ASP A 47 18.99 -16.77 5.22
C ASP A 47 18.67 -15.31 5.61
N SER A 48 18.91 -14.99 6.87
CA SER A 48 18.86 -13.65 7.46
C SER A 48 19.69 -12.60 6.70
N SER A 49 20.73 -13.02 5.97
CA SER A 49 21.61 -12.17 5.16
C SER A 49 21.08 -11.89 3.74
N SER A 50 19.99 -12.54 3.34
CA SER A 50 19.42 -12.40 2.00
C SER A 50 18.84 -11.01 1.78
N SER A 51 18.86 -10.59 0.52
CA SER A 51 18.30 -9.31 0.10
C SER A 51 16.77 -9.32 0.22
N MET A 52 16.17 -8.13 0.25
CA MET A 52 14.72 -8.02 0.31
C MET A 52 14.08 -8.48 -1.01
N GLU A 53 14.78 -8.26 -2.11
CA GLU A 53 14.44 -8.70 -3.45
C GLU A 53 14.38 -10.22 -3.52
N ASP A 54 15.30 -10.92 -2.85
CA ASP A 54 15.26 -12.38 -2.71
C ASP A 54 14.05 -12.84 -1.89
N HIS A 55 13.73 -12.14 -0.80
CA HIS A 55 12.55 -12.44 0.01
C HIS A 55 11.26 -12.36 -0.80
N VAL A 56 11.08 -11.28 -1.56
CA VAL A 56 9.92 -11.06 -2.43
C VAL A 56 9.86 -12.14 -3.50
N ARG A 57 10.97 -12.41 -4.19
CA ARG A 57 11.05 -13.41 -5.25
C ARG A 57 10.67 -14.81 -4.77
N VAL A 58 11.16 -15.22 -3.60
CA VAL A 58 10.86 -16.55 -3.05
C VAL A 58 9.40 -16.63 -2.58
N ALA A 59 8.84 -15.54 -2.03
CA ALA A 59 7.44 -15.47 -1.69
C ALA A 59 6.54 -15.60 -2.94
N ASP A 60 6.84 -14.87 -4.01
CA ASP A 60 6.11 -14.94 -5.28
C ASP A 60 6.20 -16.35 -5.89
N GLN A 61 7.38 -16.97 -5.90
CA GLN A 61 7.54 -18.36 -6.36
C GLN A 61 6.70 -19.35 -5.56
N TRP A 62 6.62 -19.17 -4.25
CA TRP A 62 5.77 -20.02 -3.40
C TRP A 62 4.28 -19.79 -3.68
N LEU A 63 3.84 -18.54 -3.84
CA LEU A 63 2.46 -18.22 -4.23
C LEU A 63 2.09 -18.87 -5.57
N GLU A 64 2.93 -18.72 -6.59
CA GLU A 64 2.72 -19.34 -7.89
C GLU A 64 2.58 -20.86 -7.80
N GLN A 65 3.39 -21.52 -6.98
CA GLN A 65 3.30 -22.97 -6.80
C GLN A 65 1.97 -23.39 -6.19
N ILE A 66 1.50 -22.69 -5.15
CA ILE A 66 0.22 -23.02 -4.50
C ILE A 66 -0.96 -22.71 -5.44
N LEU A 67 -0.90 -21.59 -6.17
CA LEU A 67 -1.94 -21.19 -7.11
C LEU A 67 -2.02 -22.14 -8.32
N LYS A 68 -0.88 -22.62 -8.86
CA LYS A 68 -0.85 -23.64 -9.92
C LYS A 68 -1.48 -24.97 -9.51
N LEU A 69 -1.54 -25.26 -8.21
CA LEU A 69 -2.20 -26.46 -7.67
C LEU A 69 -3.71 -26.26 -7.44
N GLN A 70 -4.22 -25.02 -7.56
CA GLN A 70 -5.67 -24.79 -7.54
C GLN A 70 -6.24 -25.12 -8.92
N ILE A 71 -7.47 -25.64 -8.94
CA ILE A 71 -8.16 -26.01 -10.19
C ILE A 71 -8.83 -24.78 -10.81
N GLU A 72 -9.11 -23.77 -9.99
CA GLU A 72 -9.80 -22.56 -10.35
C GLU A 72 -8.87 -21.50 -10.94
N GLU A 73 -9.22 -21.00 -12.13
CA GLU A 73 -8.63 -19.78 -12.67
C GLU A 73 -9.35 -18.56 -12.07
N PHE A 74 -8.59 -17.71 -11.37
CA PHE A 74 -9.11 -16.51 -10.73
C PHE A 74 -8.97 -15.29 -11.62
N ALA A 75 -9.91 -14.34 -11.50
CA ALA A 75 -9.66 -12.99 -11.95
C ALA A 75 -8.51 -12.37 -11.13
N SER A 76 -7.75 -11.44 -11.71
CA SER A 76 -6.57 -10.84 -11.06
C SER A 76 -6.85 -10.25 -9.67
N LEU A 77 -8.02 -9.64 -9.46
CA LEU A 77 -8.42 -9.10 -8.15
C LEU A 77 -8.78 -10.19 -7.14
N GLU A 78 -9.37 -11.30 -7.58
CA GLU A 78 -9.69 -12.44 -6.71
C GLU A 78 -8.40 -13.14 -6.29
N GLN A 79 -7.46 -13.28 -7.22
CA GLN A 79 -6.12 -13.79 -6.95
C GLN A 79 -5.41 -12.93 -5.89
N CYS A 80 -5.52 -11.60 -5.95
CA CYS A 80 -4.95 -10.72 -4.91
C CYS A 80 -5.50 -11.04 -3.50
N LEU A 81 -6.80 -11.34 -3.38
CA LEU A 81 -7.40 -11.71 -2.09
C LEU A 81 -6.86 -13.06 -1.58
N VAL A 82 -6.76 -14.05 -2.47
CA VAL A 82 -6.26 -15.39 -2.14
C VAL A 82 -4.78 -15.32 -1.74
N GLU A 83 -3.96 -14.59 -2.50
CA GLU A 83 -2.55 -14.34 -2.21
C GLU A 83 -2.36 -13.68 -0.84
N ALA A 84 -3.18 -12.69 -0.48
CA ALA A 84 -3.11 -12.04 0.82
C ALA A 84 -3.31 -13.03 1.99
N ILE A 85 -4.19 -14.03 1.83
CA ILE A 85 -4.38 -15.09 2.82
C ILE A 85 -3.18 -16.03 2.88
N LEU A 86 -2.67 -16.46 1.73
CA LEU A 86 -1.48 -17.31 1.67
C LEU A 86 -0.26 -16.63 2.30
N LEU A 87 -0.02 -15.36 1.98
CA LEU A 87 1.04 -14.56 2.58
C LEU A 87 0.88 -14.43 4.09
N ASN A 88 -0.35 -14.22 4.61
CA ASN A 88 -0.59 -14.19 6.05
C ASN A 88 -0.21 -15.52 6.73
N LYS A 89 -0.52 -16.66 6.11
CA LYS A 89 -0.09 -17.98 6.60
C LYS A 89 1.42 -18.17 6.56
N ALA A 90 2.07 -17.67 5.51
CA ALA A 90 3.52 -17.68 5.40
C ALA A 90 4.15 -16.90 6.56
N THR A 91 3.64 -15.69 6.85
CA THR A 91 4.08 -14.88 8.00
C THR A 91 3.95 -15.66 9.31
N LEU A 92 2.79 -16.27 9.59
CA LEU A 92 2.55 -17.05 10.81
C LEU A 92 3.52 -18.24 10.94
N SER A 93 3.80 -18.91 9.81
CA SER A 93 4.73 -20.04 9.79
C SER A 93 6.16 -19.61 10.11
N LEU A 94 6.59 -18.45 9.60
CA LEU A 94 7.93 -17.89 9.87
C LEU A 94 8.06 -17.37 11.31
N THR A 95 7.05 -16.70 11.85
CA THR A 95 7.09 -16.20 13.24
C THR A 95 7.25 -17.34 14.25
N ASN A 96 6.62 -18.48 14.00
CA ASN A 96 6.72 -19.66 14.86
C ASN A 96 8.12 -20.33 14.81
N LEU A 97 8.92 -20.02 13.79
CA LEU A 97 10.27 -20.54 13.59
C LEU A 97 11.36 -19.58 14.08
N GLY A 98 11.00 -18.49 14.79
CA GLY A 98 11.95 -17.45 15.22
C GLY A 98 12.37 -16.53 14.08
N GLY A 99 11.45 -16.28 13.14
CA GLY A 99 11.72 -15.73 11.81
C GLY A 99 12.50 -14.41 11.71
N ILE A 100 12.95 -14.16 10.48
CA ILE A 100 13.76 -13.02 10.07
C ILE A 100 12.86 -11.78 9.98
N GLY A 101 13.09 -10.77 10.83
CA GLY A 101 12.26 -9.55 10.90
C GLY A 101 12.06 -8.86 9.54
N THR A 102 13.12 -8.83 8.71
CA THR A 102 13.08 -8.25 7.36
C THR A 102 12.17 -9.05 6.41
N PHE A 103 12.16 -10.38 6.49
CA PHE A 103 11.29 -11.19 5.62
C PHE A 103 9.82 -11.01 6.00
N CYS A 104 9.50 -11.02 7.29
CA CYS A 104 8.15 -10.72 7.76
C CYS A 104 7.68 -9.33 7.30
N ALA A 105 8.57 -8.34 7.25
CA ALA A 105 8.25 -7.01 6.73
C ALA A 105 7.90 -7.03 5.23
N SER A 106 8.68 -7.74 4.40
CA SER A 106 8.40 -7.93 2.97
C SER A 106 7.04 -8.58 2.74
N LEU A 107 6.73 -9.66 3.48
CA LEU A 107 5.43 -10.32 3.39
C LEU A 107 4.29 -9.38 3.80
N GLY A 108 4.49 -8.57 4.85
CA GLY A 108 3.53 -7.57 5.29
C GLY A 108 3.21 -6.53 4.21
N ALA A 109 4.24 -5.99 3.55
CA ALA A 109 4.08 -5.05 2.44
C ALA A 109 3.38 -5.69 1.23
N MET A 110 3.71 -6.93 0.89
CA MET A 110 3.01 -7.67 -0.18
C MET A 110 1.51 -7.84 0.15
N ILE A 111 1.17 -8.23 1.39
CA ILE A 111 -0.22 -8.34 1.85
C ILE A 111 -0.94 -6.99 1.70
N GLN A 112 -0.33 -5.90 2.18
CA GLN A 112 -0.92 -4.57 2.09
C GLN A 112 -1.12 -4.14 0.65
N GLN A 113 -0.13 -4.31 -0.22
CA GLN A 113 -0.25 -3.96 -1.64
C GLN A 113 -1.40 -4.73 -2.33
N ARG A 114 -1.55 -6.04 -2.07
CA ARG A 114 -2.65 -6.83 -2.63
C ARG A 114 -4.01 -6.37 -2.12
N LEU A 115 -4.12 -6.11 -0.82
CA LEU A 115 -5.36 -5.62 -0.22
C LEU A 115 -5.70 -4.19 -0.69
N THR A 116 -4.72 -3.32 -0.90
CA THR A 116 -4.92 -1.96 -1.45
C THR A 116 -5.54 -2.05 -2.84
N LEU A 117 -5.05 -2.95 -3.70
CA LEU A 117 -5.63 -3.20 -5.02
C LEU A 117 -7.06 -3.77 -4.95
N VAL A 118 -7.32 -4.67 -4.01
CA VAL A 118 -8.67 -5.21 -3.79
C VAL A 118 -9.63 -4.10 -3.35
N PHE A 119 -9.27 -3.32 -2.33
CA PHE A 119 -10.13 -2.26 -1.80
C PHE A 119 -10.33 -1.11 -2.78
N SER A 120 -9.36 -0.79 -3.64
CA SER A 120 -9.51 0.32 -4.59
C SER A 120 -10.57 0.06 -5.66
N VAL A 121 -10.88 -1.21 -5.96
CA VAL A 121 -11.78 -1.59 -7.05
C VAL A 121 -13.08 -2.26 -6.57
N VAL A 122 -13.02 -3.08 -5.52
CA VAL A 122 -14.16 -3.89 -5.07
C VAL A 122 -15.29 -3.04 -4.49
N ASP A 123 -16.53 -3.46 -4.76
CA ASP A 123 -17.72 -2.83 -4.19
C ASP A 123 -17.67 -2.77 -2.66
N LYS A 124 -17.98 -1.59 -2.11
CA LYS A 124 -17.92 -1.33 -0.67
C LYS A 124 -18.71 -2.36 0.12
N ASN A 125 -19.82 -2.91 -0.37
CA ASN A 125 -20.63 -3.86 0.38
C ASN A 125 -19.86 -5.15 0.75
N GLN A 126 -18.87 -5.53 -0.06
CA GLN A 126 -18.03 -6.72 0.20
C GLN A 126 -16.84 -6.45 1.13
N TRP A 127 -16.47 -5.20 1.39
CA TRP A 127 -15.33 -4.88 2.26
C TRP A 127 -15.50 -5.47 3.66
N SER A 128 -16.71 -5.47 4.20
CA SER A 128 -16.97 -6.03 5.53
C SER A 128 -16.68 -7.54 5.59
N ARG A 129 -16.84 -8.25 4.47
CA ARG A 129 -16.53 -9.68 4.36
C ARG A 129 -15.03 -9.91 4.34
N ILE A 130 -14.29 -9.12 3.54
CA ILE A 130 -12.82 -9.15 3.49
C ILE A 130 -12.23 -8.82 4.88
N GLN A 131 -12.73 -7.76 5.51
CA GLN A 131 -12.30 -7.37 6.85
C GLN A 131 -12.53 -8.50 7.87
N LYS A 132 -13.67 -9.20 7.81
CA LYS A 132 -14.01 -10.31 8.72
C LYS A 132 -13.16 -11.57 8.54
N MET A 133 -12.28 -11.65 7.53
CA MET A 133 -11.40 -12.81 7.32
C MET A 133 -10.40 -13.02 8.45
N TYR A 134 -10.18 -12.03 9.35
CA TYR A 134 -9.44 -12.24 10.60
C TYR A 134 -10.00 -13.36 11.49
N LYS A 135 -11.27 -13.75 11.27
CA LYS A 135 -11.96 -14.80 12.02
C LYS A 135 -11.70 -16.20 11.47
N LEU A 136 -11.08 -16.31 10.29
CA LEU A 136 -10.81 -17.61 9.69
C LEU A 136 -9.78 -18.36 10.52
N HIS A 137 -9.95 -19.68 10.60
CA HIS A 137 -8.95 -20.54 11.22
C HIS A 137 -7.65 -20.49 10.39
N GLY A 138 -6.51 -20.39 11.07
CA GLY A 138 -5.20 -20.30 10.42
C GLY A 138 -4.78 -18.91 9.91
N VAL A 139 -5.55 -17.86 10.23
CA VAL A 139 -5.19 -16.45 10.01
C VAL A 139 -4.73 -15.82 11.33
N ASP A 140 -3.62 -15.07 11.30
CA ASP A 140 -3.28 -14.18 12.42
C ASP A 140 -4.20 -12.96 12.38
N GLY A 141 -5.24 -12.99 13.22
CA GLY A 141 -6.26 -11.96 13.22
C GLY A 141 -5.75 -10.57 13.66
N ASN A 142 -4.66 -10.48 14.41
CA ASN A 142 -4.08 -9.20 14.81
C ASN A 142 -3.29 -8.58 13.66
N GLN A 143 -2.45 -9.37 12.99
CA GLN A 143 -1.72 -8.92 11.81
C GLN A 143 -2.68 -8.58 10.67
N TRP A 144 -3.70 -9.42 10.43
CA TRP A 144 -4.73 -9.16 9.41
C TRP A 144 -5.38 -7.79 9.61
N LYS A 145 -5.82 -7.46 10.83
CA LYS A 145 -6.43 -6.16 11.14
C LYS A 145 -5.49 -4.99 10.87
N ARG A 146 -4.19 -5.13 11.18
CA ARG A 146 -3.19 -4.08 10.91
C ARG A 146 -2.99 -3.87 9.41
N HIS A 147 -2.79 -4.94 8.65
CA HIS A 147 -2.62 -4.84 7.20
C HIS A 147 -3.87 -4.30 6.50
N ILE A 148 -5.06 -4.71 6.94
CA ILE A 148 -6.34 -4.17 6.47
C ILE A 148 -6.42 -2.66 6.74
N ALA A 149 -6.05 -2.19 7.93
CA ALA A 149 -6.09 -0.76 8.25
C ALA A 149 -5.16 0.07 7.35
N GLY A 150 -3.92 -0.41 7.13
CA GLY A 150 -2.99 0.26 6.22
C GLY A 150 -3.45 0.22 4.77
N ALA A 151 -3.92 -0.93 4.30
CA ALA A 151 -4.40 -1.10 2.92
C ALA A 151 -5.66 -0.29 2.61
N ASP A 152 -6.59 -0.21 3.56
CA ASP A 152 -7.81 0.61 3.44
C ASP A 152 -7.47 2.10 3.35
N ALA A 153 -6.56 2.58 4.21
CA ALA A 153 -6.04 3.95 4.14
C ALA A 153 -5.33 4.24 2.81
N ALA A 154 -4.45 3.35 2.36
CA ALA A 154 -3.75 3.49 1.08
C ALA A 154 -4.73 3.46 -0.11
N ALA A 155 -5.72 2.56 -0.10
CA ALA A 155 -6.75 2.47 -1.13
C ALA A 155 -7.60 3.75 -1.18
N TYR A 156 -7.96 4.31 -0.02
CA TYR A 156 -8.66 5.57 0.07
C TYR A 156 -7.88 6.70 -0.62
N VAL A 157 -6.59 6.85 -0.28
CA VAL A 157 -5.73 7.90 -0.87
C VAL A 157 -5.57 7.66 -2.36
N LEU A 158 -5.27 6.43 -2.77
CA LEU A 158 -5.13 6.04 -4.16
C LEU A 158 -6.39 6.35 -4.98
N MET A 159 -7.57 5.98 -4.50
CA MET A 159 -8.84 6.26 -5.19
C MET A 159 -9.12 7.76 -5.29
N THR A 160 -8.84 8.51 -4.22
CA THR A 160 -9.05 9.96 -4.18
C THR A 160 -8.14 10.65 -5.20
N LEU A 161 -6.88 10.24 -5.30
CA LEU A 161 -5.94 10.79 -6.27
C LEU A 161 -6.25 10.34 -7.70
N ALA A 162 -6.62 9.07 -7.91
CA ALA A 162 -6.94 8.52 -9.23
C ALA A 162 -8.19 9.14 -9.88
N ASN A 163 -9.11 9.72 -9.10
CA ASN A 163 -10.27 10.44 -9.62
C ASN A 163 -9.96 11.86 -10.15
N ARG A 164 -8.71 12.33 -10.01
CA ARG A 164 -8.30 13.65 -10.50
C ARG A 164 -7.93 13.58 -11.98
N GLU A 165 -8.48 14.50 -12.78
CA GLU A 165 -8.36 14.51 -14.25
C GLU A 165 -6.90 14.46 -14.77
N ASN A 166 -5.95 15.04 -14.05
CA ASN A 166 -4.54 15.14 -14.48
C ASN A 166 -3.56 14.34 -13.61
N ALA A 167 -4.06 13.52 -12.69
CA ALA A 167 -3.22 12.72 -11.82
C ALA A 167 -2.95 11.34 -12.44
N ARG A 168 -1.68 10.93 -12.38
CA ARG A 168 -1.25 9.55 -12.66
C ARG A 168 -0.68 8.97 -11.39
N ILE A 169 -1.16 7.80 -11.00
CA ILE A 169 -0.78 7.15 -9.76
C ILE A 169 0.02 5.91 -10.10
N PHE A 170 1.15 5.72 -9.43
CA PHE A 170 1.98 4.53 -9.60
C PHE A 170 2.15 3.84 -8.26
N LEU A 171 2.15 2.50 -8.30
CA LEU A 171 2.41 1.70 -7.12
C LEU A 171 3.91 1.57 -6.90
N PRO A 172 4.39 1.66 -5.64
CA PRO A 172 5.77 1.41 -5.32
C PRO A 172 6.08 -0.08 -5.48
N SER A 173 7.36 -0.38 -5.66
CA SER A 173 7.90 -1.71 -5.39
C SER A 173 7.78 -2.04 -3.90
N ILE A 174 7.84 -3.34 -3.57
CA ILE A 174 7.86 -3.79 -2.16
C ILE A 174 9.08 -3.23 -1.42
N LEU A 175 10.18 -3.01 -2.14
CA LEU A 175 11.40 -2.44 -1.60
C LEU A 175 11.17 -1.00 -1.12
N GLU A 176 10.56 -0.17 -1.95
CA GLU A 176 10.29 1.25 -1.67
C GLU A 176 9.26 1.42 -0.54
N ASP A 177 8.28 0.52 -0.44
CA ASP A 177 7.38 0.48 0.71
C ASP A 177 8.17 0.18 2.01
N VAL A 178 8.91 -0.93 2.03
CA VAL A 178 9.55 -1.38 3.28
C VAL A 178 10.77 -0.55 3.67
N LYS A 179 11.61 -0.11 2.73
CA LYS A 179 12.79 0.71 3.06
C LYS A 179 12.42 2.18 3.20
N ASP A 180 11.72 2.70 2.21
CA ASP A 180 11.54 4.14 2.03
C ASP A 180 10.22 4.64 2.62
N GLY A 181 9.30 3.73 2.96
CA GLY A 181 8.00 4.09 3.51
C GLY A 181 7.09 4.76 2.48
N ILE A 182 7.32 4.50 1.20
CA ILE A 182 6.54 5.03 0.09
C ILE A 182 5.37 4.09 -0.15
N ASP A 183 4.15 4.59 0.02
CA ASP A 183 2.93 3.81 -0.19
C ASP A 183 2.38 4.01 -1.61
N LEU A 184 2.59 5.19 -2.21
CA LEU A 184 2.15 5.56 -3.56
C LEU A 184 3.08 6.60 -4.18
N PHE A 185 3.17 6.61 -5.50
CA PHE A 185 3.67 7.76 -6.24
C PHE A 185 2.53 8.46 -6.97
N TRP A 186 2.57 9.79 -6.96
CA TRP A 186 1.59 10.63 -7.62
C TRP A 186 2.28 11.64 -8.52
N LEU A 187 1.88 11.63 -9.79
CA LEU A 187 2.39 12.50 -10.83
C LEU A 187 1.26 13.41 -11.31
N GLU A 188 1.40 14.71 -11.11
CA GLU A 188 0.51 15.75 -11.62
C GLU A 188 1.36 16.94 -12.04
N ARG A 189 1.55 17.12 -13.35
CA ARG A 189 2.57 18.04 -13.88
C ARG A 189 2.41 19.46 -13.30
N PRO A 190 3.50 20.11 -12.85
CA PRO A 190 4.91 19.69 -12.95
C PRO A 190 5.41 18.81 -11.78
N PHE A 191 4.55 18.39 -10.86
CA PHE A 191 4.93 17.74 -9.60
C PHE A 191 5.07 16.22 -9.73
N ARG A 192 6.11 15.70 -9.08
CA ARG A 192 6.32 14.27 -8.79
C ARG A 192 6.31 14.13 -7.29
N ILE A 193 5.42 13.32 -6.74
CA ILE A 193 5.12 13.31 -5.32
C ILE A 193 5.24 11.88 -4.81
N ALA A 194 6.08 11.67 -3.80
CA ALA A 194 6.16 10.42 -3.07
C ALA A 194 5.25 10.52 -1.84
N VAL A 195 4.30 9.60 -1.71
CA VAL A 195 3.25 9.65 -0.70
C VAL A 195 3.46 8.52 0.30
N SER A 196 3.60 8.88 1.57
CA SER A 196 3.52 7.94 2.69
C SER A 196 2.15 8.04 3.35
N VAL A 197 1.44 6.93 3.48
CA VAL A 197 0.11 6.85 4.07
C VAL A 197 0.19 6.13 5.41
N LYS A 198 -0.45 6.71 6.44
CA LYS A 198 -0.51 6.14 7.78
C LYS A 198 -1.94 6.16 8.28
N CYS A 199 -2.41 5.03 8.79
CA CYS A 199 -3.68 4.97 9.50
C CYS A 199 -3.44 5.38 10.96
N VAL A 200 -4.11 6.42 11.43
CA VAL A 200 -3.95 6.95 12.80
C VAL A 200 -5.27 6.94 13.55
N ARG A 201 -5.22 7.05 14.88
CA ARG A 201 -6.43 7.25 15.68
C ARG A 201 -6.96 8.68 15.50
N GLY A 202 -8.21 8.84 15.12
CA GLY A 202 -8.85 10.13 14.89
C GLY A 202 -10.00 10.06 13.89
N SER A 203 -10.68 11.17 13.63
CA SER A 203 -11.76 11.26 12.63
C SER A 203 -11.37 12.07 11.39
N GLU A 204 -10.22 12.73 11.42
CA GLU A 204 -9.79 13.66 10.39
C GLU A 204 -8.77 13.03 9.45
N ILE A 205 -8.77 13.51 8.20
CA ILE A 205 -7.70 13.25 7.25
C ILE A 205 -6.79 14.47 7.27
N GLN A 206 -5.51 14.22 7.49
CA GLN A 206 -4.49 15.26 7.58
C GLN A 206 -3.36 14.90 6.60
N ALA A 207 -2.93 15.85 5.79
CA ALA A 207 -1.71 15.71 5.00
C ALA A 207 -0.76 16.83 5.37
N TRP A 208 0.52 16.48 5.39
CA TRP A 208 1.58 17.45 5.59
C TRP A 208 2.55 17.40 4.42
N HIS A 209 2.91 18.61 3.98
CA HIS A 209 4.04 18.87 3.11
C HIS A 209 5.24 19.35 3.96
N VAL A 210 6.46 19.20 3.44
CA VAL A 210 7.75 19.49 4.10
C VAL A 210 7.84 20.89 4.74
N THR A 211 7.01 21.83 4.29
CA THR A 211 7.04 23.24 4.69
C THR A 211 6.14 23.60 5.87
N GLN A 212 5.48 22.63 6.51
CA GLN A 212 4.56 22.87 7.64
C GLN A 212 5.14 22.38 8.96
N GLU A 213 4.77 23.03 10.09
CA GLU A 213 5.09 22.51 11.42
C GLU A 213 4.43 21.13 11.60
N LEU A 214 5.26 20.09 11.66
CA LEU A 214 4.83 18.71 11.82
C LEU A 214 4.59 18.37 13.29
N THR A 215 3.63 17.48 13.55
CA THR A 215 3.58 16.78 14.84
C THR A 215 4.81 15.88 14.99
N GLN A 216 5.23 15.56 16.23
CA GLN A 216 6.41 14.70 16.46
C GLN A 216 6.32 13.35 15.72
N THR A 217 5.12 12.76 15.61
CA THR A 217 4.89 11.51 14.87
C THR A 217 5.04 11.70 13.37
N ALA A 218 4.42 12.74 12.79
CA ALA A 218 4.54 13.04 11.36
C ALA A 218 5.98 13.37 10.95
N GLN A 219 6.78 13.96 11.86
CA GLN A 219 8.20 14.21 11.62
C GLN A 219 9.01 12.92 11.45
N ALA A 220 8.70 11.86 12.20
CA ALA A 220 9.41 10.59 12.09
C ALA A 220 9.14 9.90 10.76
N ASP A 221 7.88 9.87 10.32
CA ASP A 221 7.47 9.34 9.03
C ASP A 221 8.06 10.15 7.87
N MET A 222 8.03 11.49 7.98
CA MET A 222 8.66 12.40 7.01
C MET A 222 10.17 12.16 6.91
N ASN A 223 10.87 11.99 8.03
CA ASN A 223 12.32 11.72 8.02
C ASN A 223 12.67 10.37 7.40
N ARG A 224 11.78 9.36 7.49
CA ARG A 224 11.97 8.09 6.79
C ARG A 224 11.81 8.28 5.28
N LEU A 225 10.72 8.94 4.87
CA LEU A 225 10.44 9.24 3.48
C LEU A 225 11.56 10.06 2.81
N LEU A 226 12.03 11.12 3.48
CA LEU A 226 13.15 11.95 3.01
C LEU A 226 14.44 11.15 2.83
N ARG A 227 14.76 10.25 3.76
CA ARG A 227 15.94 9.38 3.64
C ARG A 227 15.85 8.46 2.44
N GLY A 228 14.66 7.89 2.18
CA GLY A 228 14.43 7.06 1.02
C GLY A 228 14.57 7.82 -0.29
N LEU A 229 13.93 8.99 -0.38
CA LEU A 229 14.04 9.84 -1.57
C LEU A 229 15.48 10.23 -1.88
N CYS A 230 16.28 10.62 -0.88
CA CYS A 230 17.71 10.91 -1.07
C CYS A 230 18.51 9.72 -1.65
N GLN A 231 18.07 8.48 -1.44
CA GLN A 231 18.73 7.29 -1.99
C GLN A 231 18.26 6.97 -3.42
N MET A 232 17.00 7.29 -3.74
CA MET A 232 16.40 7.04 -5.04
C MET A 232 16.77 8.09 -6.10
N THR A 233 16.90 9.36 -5.70
CA THR A 233 16.93 10.48 -6.66
C THR A 233 18.35 11.00 -6.89
N GLN A 234 19.06 10.44 -7.88
CA GLN A 234 20.16 11.17 -8.52
C GLN A 234 19.67 12.10 -9.65
N ASP A 235 18.49 11.82 -10.24
CA ASP A 235 18.04 12.48 -11.48
C ASP A 235 16.59 13.04 -11.46
N VAL A 236 15.82 12.86 -10.38
CA VAL A 236 14.40 13.23 -10.34
C VAL A 236 14.02 13.95 -9.05
N GLU A 237 13.67 15.23 -9.11
CA GLU A 237 13.15 15.96 -7.96
C GLU A 237 11.74 15.46 -7.61
N MET A 238 11.58 14.87 -6.41
CA MET A 238 10.31 14.40 -5.87
C MET A 238 9.98 15.11 -4.56
N GLU A 239 8.73 15.54 -4.43
CA GLU A 239 8.22 16.19 -3.22
C GLU A 239 7.63 15.14 -2.27
N PRO A 240 8.04 15.08 -0.99
CA PRO A 240 7.48 14.13 -0.04
C PRO A 240 6.18 14.65 0.58
N VAL A 241 5.19 13.78 0.66
CA VAL A 241 3.91 14.04 1.33
C VAL A 241 3.60 12.91 2.30
N VAL A 242 3.30 13.26 3.55
CA VAL A 242 2.79 12.31 4.54
C VAL A 242 1.30 12.53 4.72
N VAL A 243 0.54 11.45 4.65
CA VAL A 243 -0.91 11.42 4.78
C VAL A 243 -1.28 10.58 5.99
N HIS A 244 -1.96 11.20 6.95
CA HIS A 244 -2.63 10.48 8.02
C HIS A 244 -4.12 10.38 7.69
N VAL A 245 -4.60 9.14 7.61
CA VAL A 245 -6.03 8.86 7.48
C VAL A 245 -6.56 8.42 8.84
N GLY A 246 -7.45 9.22 9.42
CA GLY A 246 -8.02 8.99 10.74
C GLY A 246 -9.03 7.84 10.77
N ASN A 247 -8.92 6.99 11.79
CA ASN A 247 -9.98 6.10 12.22
C ASN A 247 -10.25 6.19 13.73
N VAL A 248 -11.53 6.15 14.12
CA VAL A 248 -12.07 6.15 15.49
C VAL A 248 -11.29 5.23 16.45
N ASN A 249 -10.83 4.06 15.98
CA ASN A 249 -10.09 3.10 16.83
C ASN A 249 -8.71 2.68 16.27
N GLY A 250 -8.22 3.35 15.22
CA GLY A 250 -6.97 2.95 14.55
C GLY A 250 -7.05 1.58 13.85
N GLY A 251 -8.26 1.08 13.57
CA GLY A 251 -8.51 -0.07 12.70
C GLY A 251 -8.80 0.34 11.25
N PRO A 252 -9.58 -0.43 10.47
CA PRO A 252 -10.06 0.00 9.15
C PRO A 252 -11.00 1.21 9.22
N LEU A 253 -10.99 2.04 8.18
CA LEU A 253 -11.79 3.25 8.08
C LEU A 253 -13.29 2.90 8.19
N LEU A 254 -13.97 3.51 9.16
CA LEU A 254 -15.41 3.41 9.29
C LEU A 254 -16.03 4.38 8.28
N ARG A 255 -16.81 3.83 7.35
CA ARG A 255 -17.36 4.52 6.18
C ARG A 255 -18.07 5.82 6.57
N GLY A 256 -17.51 6.94 6.13
CA GLY A 256 -18.09 8.27 6.09
C GLY A 256 -17.68 8.94 4.78
N ASN A 257 -18.44 9.94 4.34
CA ASN A 257 -18.27 10.59 3.03
C ASN A 257 -16.79 10.83 2.71
N PHE A 258 -16.36 10.30 1.56
CA PHE A 258 -15.07 10.63 0.96
C PHE A 258 -14.98 12.15 0.92
N ASN A 259 -13.99 12.74 1.58
CA ASN A 259 -13.80 14.17 1.50
C ASN A 259 -13.16 14.47 0.14
N GLU A 260 -14.00 14.76 -0.86
CA GLU A 260 -13.62 14.93 -2.27
C GLU A 260 -12.64 16.10 -2.50
N ASN A 261 -12.55 17.04 -1.55
CA ASN A 261 -11.76 18.26 -1.69
C ASN A 261 -10.28 18.09 -1.29
N TRP A 262 -9.92 17.00 -0.62
CA TRP A 262 -8.70 16.98 0.19
C TRP A 262 -7.36 16.82 -0.58
N PRO A 263 -7.27 16.32 -1.83
CA PRO A 263 -6.04 16.54 -2.59
C PRO A 263 -5.94 17.96 -3.16
N GLN A 264 -7.08 18.63 -3.42
CA GLN A 264 -7.10 19.97 -4.01
C GLN A 264 -6.62 21.03 -3.01
N GLU A 265 -7.00 20.89 -1.73
CA GLU A 265 -6.52 21.74 -0.64
C GLU A 265 -5.00 21.61 -0.42
N LEU A 266 -4.47 20.38 -0.48
CA LEU A 266 -3.03 20.12 -0.40
C LEU A 266 -2.25 20.82 -1.52
N LEU A 267 -2.74 20.70 -2.77
CA LEU A 267 -2.10 21.34 -3.93
C LEU A 267 -2.23 22.86 -3.94
N ALA A 268 -3.35 23.42 -3.49
CA ALA A 268 -3.53 24.88 -3.42
C ALA A 268 -2.38 25.51 -2.61
N GLN A 269 -1.97 24.85 -1.52
CA GLN A 269 -0.83 25.27 -0.71
C GLN A 269 0.51 25.12 -1.45
N MET A 270 0.73 24.02 -2.17
CA MET A 270 1.95 23.81 -3.00
C MET A 270 2.09 24.89 -4.09
N HIS A 271 1.00 25.24 -4.77
CA HIS A 271 0.97 26.31 -5.77
C HIS A 271 1.25 27.71 -5.16
N HIS A 272 0.75 27.99 -3.95
CA HIS A 272 1.01 29.26 -3.27
C HIS A 272 2.47 29.42 -2.82
N GLN A 273 3.12 28.33 -2.37
CA GLN A 273 4.51 28.36 -1.90
C GLN A 273 5.51 28.58 -3.04
N ARG A 274 5.33 27.95 -4.21
CA ARG A 274 6.18 28.22 -5.38
C ARG A 274 5.99 29.63 -5.94
N ARG A 275 4.77 30.19 -5.93
CA ARG A 275 4.55 31.60 -6.32
C ARG A 275 5.32 32.56 -5.42
N ARG A 276 5.38 32.31 -4.11
CA ARG A 276 6.21 33.12 -3.19
C ARG A 276 7.70 32.97 -3.46
N GLY A 277 8.19 31.75 -3.68
CA GLY A 277 9.60 31.50 -4.01
C GLY A 277 10.04 32.15 -5.34
N LEU A 278 9.21 32.06 -6.38
CA LEU A 278 9.44 32.72 -7.66
C LEU A 278 9.37 34.25 -7.56
N LEU A 279 8.43 34.80 -6.79
CA LEU A 279 8.37 36.25 -6.58
C LEU A 279 9.59 36.76 -5.79
N SER A 280 10.10 36.01 -4.80
CA SER A 280 11.32 36.38 -4.07
C SER A 280 12.62 36.28 -4.89
N LEU A 281 12.61 35.53 -5.99
CA LEU A 281 13.74 35.42 -6.93
C LEU A 281 13.67 36.47 -8.06
N VAL A 282 12.55 37.15 -8.22
CA VAL A 282 12.39 38.26 -9.19
C VAL A 282 12.59 39.63 -8.51
N GLU A 283 12.59 39.67 -7.18
CA GLU A 283 12.80 40.88 -6.37
C GLU A 283 14.24 41.05 -5.82
N ASN A 284 15.21 40.25 -6.29
CA ASN A 284 16.64 40.41 -5.98
C ASN A 284 17.49 40.61 -7.23
#